data_AF-A0AAW8L026-F1
#
_entry.id   AF-A0AAW8L026-F1
#
_cell.length_a   1.000
_cell.length_b   1.000
_cell.length_c   1.000
_cell.angle_alpha   90.00
_cell.angle_beta   90.00
_cell.angle_gamma   90.00
#
_symmetry.space_group_name_H-M   'P 1'
#
loop_
_entity.id
_entity.type
_entity.pdbx_description
1 polymer ?
#
loop_
_entity_poly.entity_id
_entity_poly.type
_entity_poly.pdbx_seq_one_letter_code
_entity_poly.pdbx_strand_id
1 'polypeptide(L)'
;KVSLQLSACFIQGAKITDVAKQLNLSINDVLRFVTACLMANNGKFISANKCAYTPNFYLENSNTDNHFFKNFIGKIRRRFGL
;
A
#
# COMPACT_ATOMS: atom_id res chain seq x y z
N LYS A 1 13.21 -0.28 -3.19
CA LYS A 1 12.73 -0.46 -1.79
C LYS A 1 11.52 0.45 -1.50
N VAL A 2 11.66 1.77 -1.66
CA VAL A 2 10.58 2.75 -1.37
C VAL A 2 9.33 2.57 -2.25
N SER A 3 9.48 2.30 -3.55
CA SER A 3 8.36 2.05 -4.47
C SER A 3 7.47 0.86 -4.08
N LEU A 4 8.07 -0.20 -3.52
CA LEU A 4 7.34 -1.37 -3.04
C LEU A 4 6.56 -1.04 -1.75
N GLN A 5 7.14 -0.24 -0.86
CA GLN A 5 6.47 0.23 0.36
C GLN A 5 5.29 1.16 0.02
N LEU A 6 5.49 2.10 -0.92
CA LEU A 6 4.42 2.95 -1.44
C LEU A 6 3.29 2.10 -2.02
N SER A 7 3.62 1.12 -2.88
CA SER A 7 2.64 0.20 -3.45
C SER A 7 1.86 -0.56 -2.36
N ALA A 8 2.55 -1.07 -1.34
CA ALA A 8 1.92 -1.80 -0.24
C ALA A 8 0.92 -0.91 0.53
N CYS A 9 1.30 0.34 0.84
CA CYS A 9 0.39 1.31 1.47
C CYS A 9 -0.83 1.59 0.59
N PHE A 10 -0.64 1.85 -0.71
CA PHE A 10 -1.74 2.24 -1.60
C PHE A 10 -2.66 1.07 -1.99
N ILE A 11 -2.17 -0.18 -2.03
CA ILE A 11 -3.02 -1.37 -2.20
C ILE A 11 -4.06 -1.49 -1.08
N GLN A 12 -3.71 -1.06 0.13
CA GLN A 12 -4.62 -1.02 1.28
C GLN A 12 -5.53 0.22 1.28
N GLY A 13 -5.34 1.16 0.34
CA GLY A 13 -6.13 2.37 0.23
C GLY A 13 -5.62 3.58 1.00
N ALA A 14 -4.34 3.59 1.38
CA ALA A 14 -3.76 4.65 2.20
C ALA A 14 -3.97 6.06 1.63
N LYS A 15 -4.14 7.05 2.52
CA LYS A 15 -4.12 8.46 2.14
C LYS A 15 -2.69 8.92 1.88
N ILE A 16 -2.51 9.75 0.85
CA ILE A 16 -1.20 10.30 0.45
C ILE A 16 -0.48 10.97 1.63
N THR A 17 -1.20 11.73 2.46
CA THR A 17 -0.65 12.43 3.63
C THR A 17 -0.10 11.48 4.68
N ASP A 18 -0.76 10.35 4.89
CA ASP A 18 -0.41 9.38 5.93
C ASP A 18 0.83 8.58 5.50
N VAL A 19 0.90 8.25 4.21
CA VAL A 19 2.06 7.57 3.60
C VAL A 19 3.28 8.49 3.57
N ALA A 20 3.10 9.76 3.20
CA ALA A 20 4.18 10.75 3.21
C ALA A 20 4.82 10.88 4.60
N LYS A 21 3.99 10.98 5.65
CA LYS A 21 4.46 10.99 7.04
C LYS A 21 5.14 9.68 7.44
N GLN A 22 4.52 8.54 7.15
CA GLN A 22 5.02 7.22 7.59
C GLN A 22 6.34 6.83 6.92
N LEU A 23 6.53 7.19 5.65
CA LEU A 23 7.75 6.88 4.90
C LEU A 23 8.78 8.02 4.95
N ASN A 24 8.48 9.11 5.67
CA ASN A 24 9.29 10.33 5.72
C ASN A 24 9.64 10.85 4.31
N LEU A 25 8.63 10.95 3.45
CA LEU A 25 8.74 11.41 2.07
C LEU A 25 8.01 12.74 1.89
N SER A 26 8.43 13.53 0.90
CA SER A 26 7.67 14.71 0.51
C SER A 26 6.33 14.30 -0.11
N ILE A 27 5.30 15.12 0.10
CA ILE A 27 3.98 14.90 -0.51
C ILE A 27 4.10 14.84 -2.04
N ASN A 28 5.00 15.63 -2.63
CA ASN A 28 5.24 15.65 -4.07
C ASN A 28 5.81 14.33 -4.60
N ASP A 29 6.72 13.68 -3.88
CA ASP A 29 7.28 12.39 -4.30
C ASP A 29 6.22 11.29 -4.27
N VAL A 30 5.39 11.29 -3.23
CA VAL A 30 4.28 10.36 -3.09
C VAL A 30 3.23 10.59 -4.18
N LEU A 31 2.88 11.85 -4.46
CA LEU A 31 1.98 12.21 -5.57
C LEU A 31 2.53 11.76 -6.92
N ARG A 32 3.80 12.06 -7.20
CA ARG A 32 4.44 11.68 -8.47
C ARG A 32 4.38 10.17 -8.69
N PHE A 33 4.61 9.38 -7.65
CA PHE A 33 4.45 7.93 -7.70
C PHE A 33 3.01 7.52 -8.01
N VAL A 34 2.02 8.02 -7.27
CA VAL A 34 0.60 7.68 -7.46
C VAL A 34 0.12 8.09 -8.85
N THR A 35 0.49 9.28 -9.33
CA THR A 35 0.16 9.77 -10.66
C THR A 35 0.77 8.89 -11.74
N ALA A 36 2.03 8.47 -11.61
CA ALA A 36 2.65 7.55 -12.56
C ALA A 36 1.93 6.19 -12.59
N CYS A 37 1.53 5.65 -11.42
CA CYS A 37 0.74 4.43 -11.34
C CYS A 37 -0.64 4.58 -11.99
N LEU A 38 -1.31 5.72 -11.81
CA LEU A 38 -2.61 5.99 -12.43
C LEU A 38 -2.51 6.12 -13.95
N MET A 39 -1.50 6.84 -14.45
CA MET A 39 -1.24 7.01 -15.88
C MET A 39 -0.90 5.67 -16.56
N ALA A 40 -0.19 4.79 -15.84
CA ALA A 40 0.12 3.43 -16.29
C ALA A 40 -1.04 2.43 -16.10
N ASN A 41 -2.22 2.88 -15.67
CA ASN A 41 -3.39 2.06 -15.38
C ASN A 41 -3.15 0.94 -14.33
N ASN A 42 -2.22 1.18 -13.40
CA ASN A 42 -1.82 0.25 -12.33
C ASN A 42 -2.59 0.49 -11.01
N GLY A 43 -3.56 1.39 -11.00
CA GLY A 43 -4.32 1.73 -9.80
C GLY A 43 -5.60 2.49 -10.12
N LYS A 44 -6.47 2.61 -9.11
CA LYS A 44 -7.71 3.37 -9.18
C LYS A 44 -8.02 4.01 -7.84
N PHE A 45 -8.80 5.08 -7.86
CA PHE A 45 -9.33 5.65 -6.63
C PHE A 45 -10.33 4.68 -5.98
N ILE A 46 -10.29 4.62 -4.65
CA ILE A 46 -11.25 3.86 -3.85
C ILE A 46 -11.97 4.82 -2.90
N SER A 47 -13.21 4.49 -2.54
CA SER A 47 -13.94 5.23 -1.50
C SER A 47 -13.34 4.95 -0.12
N ALA A 48 -13.43 5.92 0.79
CA ALA A 48 -12.96 5.80 2.16
C ALA A 48 -13.55 4.58 2.90
N ASN A 49 -14.80 4.19 2.60
CA ASN A 49 -15.45 3.02 3.20
C ASN A 49 -14.79 1.68 2.80
N LYS A 50 -13.97 1.66 1.75
CA LYS A 50 -13.26 0.47 1.26
C LYS A 50 -11.76 0.48 1.62
N CYS A 51 -11.32 1.48 2.39
CA CYS A 51 -9.93 1.62 2.81
C CYS A 51 -9.67 0.70 4.01
N ALA A 52 -8.63 -0.15 3.89
CA ALA A 52 -8.18 -1.06 4.94
C ALA A 52 -6.82 -0.64 5.51
N TYR A 53 -6.29 0.52 5.11
CA TYR A 53 -5.00 1.01 5.55
C TYR A 53 -5.07 1.52 6.98
N THR A 54 -4.26 0.92 7.85
CA THR A 54 -4.03 1.39 9.21
C THR A 54 -2.60 1.91 9.33
N PRO A 55 -2.39 3.22 9.60
CA PRO A 55 -1.05 3.77 9.79
C PRO A 55 -0.33 3.09 10.96
N ASN A 56 0.96 2.83 10.81
CA ASN A 56 1.77 2.11 11.82
C ASN A 56 1.93 2.84 13.17
N PHE A 57 1.39 4.06 13.32
CA PHE A 57 1.39 4.78 14.60
C PHE A 57 0.60 4.06 15.71
N TYR A 58 -0.20 3.05 15.38
CA TYR A 58 -1.00 2.25 16.34
C TYR A 58 -0.51 0.80 16.51
N LEU A 59 0.59 0.41 15.87
CA LEU A 59 1.04 -0.98 15.74
C LEU A 59 2.21 -1.33 16.67
N GLU A 60 2.14 -0.94 17.95
CA GLU A 60 3.06 -1.50 18.95
C GLU A 60 2.70 -2.96 19.30
N ASN A 61 1.54 -3.52 18.88
CA ASN A 61 1.14 -4.82 19.45
C ASN A 61 0.15 -5.69 18.66
N SER A 62 0.37 -5.99 17.37
CA SER A 62 -0.44 -7.06 16.76
C SER A 62 0.31 -7.98 15.79
N ASN A 63 0.36 -9.25 16.18
CA ASN A 63 0.89 -10.39 15.44
C ASN A 63 0.07 -10.76 14.17
N THR A 64 -0.80 -9.87 13.69
CA THR A 64 -1.82 -10.15 12.67
C THR A 64 -1.37 -9.94 11.22
N ASP A 65 -0.27 -9.23 10.96
CA ASP A 65 0.17 -8.90 9.60
C ASP A 65 0.66 -10.12 8.80
N ASN A 66 1.19 -11.14 9.45
CA ASN A 66 1.75 -12.32 8.77
C ASN A 66 0.69 -13.16 8.04
N HIS A 67 -0.56 -13.18 8.50
CA HIS A 67 -1.59 -14.05 7.94
C HIS A 67 -2.19 -13.48 6.64
N PHE A 68 -2.35 -12.16 6.55
CA PHE A 68 -2.96 -11.52 5.38
C PHE A 68 -2.03 -11.53 4.16
N PHE A 69 -0.74 -11.22 4.37
CA PHE A 69 0.26 -11.27 3.29
C PHE A 69 0.53 -12.70 2.80
N LYS A 70 0.50 -13.70 3.68
CA LYS A 70 0.67 -15.12 3.28
C LYS A 70 -0.42 -15.58 2.30
N ASN A 71 -1.66 -15.17 2.51
CA ASN A 71 -2.76 -15.46 1.59
C ASN A 71 -2.67 -14.67 0.28
N PHE A 72 -2.14 -13.45 0.31
CA PHE A 72 -1.97 -12.63 -0.88
C PHE A 72 -0.83 -13.14 -1.77
N ILE A 73 0.33 -13.45 -1.17
CA ILE A 73 1.48 -14.05 -1.86
C ILE A 73 1.10 -15.44 -2.39
N GLY A 74 0.35 -16.24 -1.63
CA GLY A 74 -0.12 -17.55 -2.09
C GLY A 74 -1.02 -17.48 -3.34
N LYS A 75 -1.83 -16.43 -3.47
CA LYS A 75 -2.65 -16.17 -4.67
C LYS A 75 -1.82 -15.69 -5.85
N ILE A 76 -0.80 -14.87 -5.61
CA ILE A 76 0.15 -14.42 -6.62
C ILE A 76 0.99 -15.60 -7.14
N ARG A 77 1.57 -16.41 -6.26
CA ARG A 77 2.34 -17.62 -6.60
C ARG A 77 1.53 -18.56 -7.50
N ARG A 78 0.26 -18.80 -7.18
CA ARG A 78 -0.65 -19.61 -8.03
C ARG A 78 -0.89 -19.04 -9.43
N ARG A 79 -0.88 -17.71 -9.60
CA ARG A 79 -1.06 -17.08 -10.92
C ARG A 79 0.21 -17.06 -11.77
N PHE A 80 1.39 -17.11 -11.14
CA PHE A 80 2.68 -17.04 -11.83
C PHE A 80 3.42 -18.38 -11.91
N GLY A 81 2.82 -19.49 -11.45
CA GLY A 81 3.31 -20.85 -11.71
C GLY A 81 4.60 -21.26 -10.99
N LEU A 82 4.99 -20.56 -9.91
CA LEU A 82 6.13 -20.92 -9.04
C LEU A 82 5.72 -21.89 -7.94
#